data_AF-A0A139PQR0-F1
#
_entry.id   AF-A0A139PQR0-F1
#
_cell.length_a   1.000
_cell.length_b   1.000
_cell.length_c   1.000
_cell.angle_alpha   90.00
_cell.angle_beta   90.00
_cell.angle_gamma   90.00
#
_symmetry.space_group_name_H-M   'P 1'
#
loop_
_entity.id
_entity.type
_entity.pdbx_description
1 polymer ?
#
loop_
_entity_poly.entity_id
_entity_poly.type
_entity_poly.pdbx_seq_one_letter_code
_entity_poly.pdbx_strand_id
1 'polypeptide(L)'
;MPRPKTKEELVLASKENYEKLNLFISQLSEDELQTPFDFSRDPKKKEAHWKRDKNLRDVLIHLYEWHQLLSTWVYSNQEGHEKPFLPEPYNWKTYGEMNVAFWKKH
;
A
#
# COMPACT_ATOMS: atom_id res chain seq x y z
N MET A 1 3.65 4.82 -16.04
CA MET A 1 2.65 3.98 -16.74
C MET A 1 1.48 4.87 -17.15
N PRO A 2 1.01 4.79 -18.40
CA PRO A 2 -0.21 5.49 -18.80
C PRO A 2 -1.39 5.05 -17.93
N ARG A 3 -2.25 5.99 -17.55
CA ARG A 3 -3.44 5.68 -16.74
C ARG A 3 -4.45 4.92 -17.62
N PRO A 4 -4.96 3.76 -17.19
CA PRO A 4 -6.02 3.03 -17.89
C PRO A 4 -7.25 3.91 -18.12
N LYS A 5 -7.86 3.79 -19.30
CA LYS A 5 -9.06 4.52 -19.72
C LYS A 5 -10.30 3.63 -19.86
N THR A 6 -10.11 2.31 -19.93
CA THR A 6 -11.20 1.32 -20.00
C THR A 6 -11.12 0.33 -18.84
N LYS A 7 -12.20 -0.41 -18.60
CA LYS A 7 -12.24 -1.48 -17.61
C LYS A 7 -11.22 -2.57 -17.95
N GLU A 8 -11.13 -2.93 -19.22
CA GLU A 8 -10.23 -3.96 -19.74
C GLU A 8 -8.77 -3.55 -19.53
N GLU A 9 -8.43 -2.29 -19.84
CA GLU A 9 -7.10 -1.73 -19.59
C GLU A 9 -6.77 -1.71 -18.09
N LEU A 10 -7.74 -1.37 -17.22
CA LEU A 10 -7.53 -1.34 -15.78
C LEU A 10 -7.28 -2.73 -15.21
N VAL A 11 -8.05 -3.73 -15.63
CA VAL A 11 -7.89 -5.12 -15.22
C VAL A 11 -6.55 -5.67 -15.69
N LEU A 12 -6.19 -5.42 -16.95
CA LEU A 12 -4.90 -5.85 -17.49
C LEU A 12 -3.73 -5.20 -16.74
N ALA A 13 -3.75 -3.88 -16.56
CA ALA A 13 -2.71 -3.17 -15.83
C ALA A 13 -2.60 -3.63 -14.37
N SER A 14 -3.72 -3.92 -13.71
CA SER A 14 -3.73 -4.43 -12.33
C SER A 14 -3.06 -5.81 -12.25
N LYS A 15 -3.44 -6.72 -13.16
CA LYS A 15 -2.86 -8.07 -13.25
C LYS A 15 -1.36 -8.03 -13.51
N GLU A 16 -0.93 -7.29 -14.54
CA GLU A 16 0.48 -7.19 -14.90
C GLU A 16 1.34 -6.59 -13.78
N ASN A 17 0.87 -5.55 -13.10
CA ASN A 17 1.63 -4.95 -12.00
C ASN A 17 1.72 -5.88 -10.78
N TYR A 18 0.65 -6.61 -10.49
CA TYR A 18 0.66 -7.60 -9.40
C TYR A 18 1.63 -8.75 -9.72
N GLU A 19 1.61 -9.28 -10.94
CA GLU A 19 2.55 -10.30 -11.40
C GLU A 19 4.00 -9.79 -11.37
N LYS A 20 4.26 -8.56 -11.83
CA LYS A 20 5.59 -7.93 -11.77
C LYS A 20 6.08 -7.77 -10.34
N LEU A 21 5.23 -7.35 -9.41
CA LEU A 21 5.57 -7.22 -7.99
C LEU A 21 5.96 -8.58 -7.40
N ASN A 22 5.13 -9.60 -7.62
CA ASN A 22 5.40 -10.95 -7.09
C ASN A 22 6.65 -11.56 -7.71
N LEU A 23 6.86 -11.38 -9.01
CA LEU A 23 8.07 -11.83 -9.69
C LEU A 23 9.31 -11.15 -9.10
N PHE A 24 9.28 -9.83 -8.93
CA PHE A 24 10.36 -9.08 -8.32
C PHE A 24 10.69 -9.59 -6.92
N ILE A 25 9.68 -9.78 -6.07
CA ILE A 25 9.87 -10.33 -4.72
C ILE A 25 10.47 -11.74 -4.77
N SER A 26 9.98 -12.60 -5.67
CA SER A 26 10.47 -13.99 -5.80
C SER A 26 11.92 -14.10 -6.29
N GLN A 27 12.46 -13.03 -6.88
CA GLN A 27 13.83 -12.96 -7.36
C GLN A 27 14.82 -12.46 -6.29
N LEU A 28 14.32 -11.94 -5.16
CA LEU A 28 15.18 -11.53 -4.04
C LEU A 28 15.75 -12.76 -3.33
N SER A 29 17.04 -12.69 -3.03
CA SER A 29 17.71 -13.64 -2.13
C SER A 29 17.24 -13.49 -0.68
N GLU A 30 17.49 -14.51 0.14
CA GLU A 30 17.20 -14.44 1.58
C GLU A 30 17.89 -13.23 2.24
N ASP A 31 19.16 -12.96 1.89
CA ASP A 31 19.90 -11.82 2.41
C ASP A 31 19.23 -10.48 2.04
N GLU A 32 18.76 -10.33 0.80
CA GLU A 32 18.04 -9.13 0.35
C GLU A 32 16.69 -8.98 1.07
N LEU A 33 15.97 -10.08 1.31
CA LEU A 33 14.70 -10.09 2.05
C LEU A 33 14.87 -9.71 3.52
N GLN A 34 15.98 -10.12 4.14
CA GLN A 34 16.31 -9.82 5.54
C GLN A 34 16.99 -8.45 5.72
N THR A 35 17.46 -7.83 4.64
CA THR A 35 18.18 -6.54 4.71
C THR A 35 17.24 -5.42 5.15
N PRO A 36 17.50 -4.77 6.30
CA PRO A 36 16.69 -3.65 6.75
C PRO A 36 16.86 -2.43 5.83
N PHE A 37 15.77 -1.73 5.59
CA PHE A 37 15.79 -0.45 4.91
C PHE A 37 16.32 0.64 5.85
N ASP A 38 17.45 1.25 5.48
CA ASP A 38 18.01 2.41 6.17
C ASP A 38 18.12 3.61 5.23
N PHE A 39 17.27 4.59 5.48
CA PHE A 39 17.23 5.87 4.76
C PHE A 39 17.69 7.06 5.62
N SER A 40 18.24 6.80 6.81
CA SER A 40 18.61 7.84 7.79
C SER A 40 19.65 8.83 7.27
N ARG A 41 20.45 8.42 6.28
CA ARG A 41 21.52 9.23 5.66
C ARG A 41 21.06 10.07 4.47
N ASP A 42 19.80 9.99 4.06
CA ASP A 42 19.26 10.78 2.95
C ASP A 42 18.27 11.85 3.45
N PRO A 43 18.75 13.08 3.72
CA PRO A 43 17.89 14.15 4.25
C PRO A 43 16.84 14.66 3.25
N LYS A 44 16.90 14.24 1.97
CA LYS A 44 15.89 14.60 0.97
C LYS A 44 14.61 13.77 1.12
N LYS A 45 14.69 12.62 1.77
CA LYS A 45 13.56 11.71 2.06
C LYS A 45 12.74 12.23 3.24
N LYS A 46 11.70 13.03 2.95
CA LYS A 46 10.89 13.72 3.97
C LYS A 46 9.57 13.03 4.27
N GLU A 47 9.10 12.17 3.38
CA GLU A 47 7.85 11.45 3.52
C GLU A 47 7.91 10.42 4.67
N ALA A 48 6.78 10.22 5.36
CA ALA A 48 6.73 9.37 6.55
C ALA A 48 7.11 7.91 6.28
N HIS A 49 6.86 7.39 5.08
CA HIS A 49 7.14 5.98 4.74
C HIS A 49 8.63 5.64 4.81
N TRP A 50 9.54 6.59 4.52
CA TRP A 50 10.98 6.37 4.65
C TRP A 50 11.44 6.08 6.08
N LYS A 51 10.68 6.56 7.08
CA LYS A 51 10.94 6.26 8.49
C LYS A 51 10.10 5.10 9.01
N ARG A 52 8.93 4.85 8.42
CA ARG A 52 7.99 3.81 8.85
C ARG A 52 8.42 2.43 8.37
N ASP A 53 8.65 2.28 7.07
CA ASP A 53 8.86 0.96 6.46
C ASP A 53 10.32 0.53 6.63
N LYS A 54 10.54 -0.62 7.25
CA LYS A 54 11.87 -1.14 7.62
C LYS A 54 12.32 -2.32 6.79
N ASN A 55 11.43 -2.93 6.03
CA ASN A 55 11.71 -4.09 5.19
C ASN A 55 10.53 -4.30 4.22
N LEU A 56 10.62 -5.36 3.40
CA LEU A 56 9.57 -5.74 2.45
C LEU A 56 8.21 -5.99 3.13
N ARG A 57 8.17 -6.60 4.32
CA ARG A 57 6.93 -6.89 5.05
C ARG A 57 6.13 -5.62 5.29
N ASP A 58 6.79 -4.53 5.71
CA ASP A 58 6.12 -3.26 5.99
C ASP A 58 5.49 -2.64 4.75
N VAL A 59 6.17 -2.75 3.60
CA VAL A 59 5.62 -2.32 2.30
C VAL A 59 4.39 -3.15 1.93
N LEU A 60 4.46 -4.48 2.12
CA LEU A 60 3.35 -5.37 1.84
C LEU A 60 2.14 -5.13 2.76
N ILE A 61 2.36 -4.85 4.05
CA ILE A 61 1.30 -4.45 4.99
C ILE A 61 0.58 -3.20 4.48
N HIS A 62 1.33 -2.20 4.01
CA HIS A 62 0.74 -0.99 3.48
C HIS A 62 -0.13 -1.25 2.24
N LEU A 63 0.36 -2.04 1.28
CA LEU A 63 -0.41 -2.43 0.10
C LEU A 63 -1.67 -3.23 0.46
N TYR A 64 -1.54 -4.17 1.41
CA TYR A 64 -2.64 -4.99 1.90
C TYR A 64 -3.73 -4.15 2.56
N GLU A 65 -3.39 -3.32 3.54
CA GLU A 65 -4.40 -2.53 4.27
C GLU A 65 -5.11 -1.52 3.35
N TRP A 66 -4.42 -0.94 2.37
CA TRP A 66 -5.08 -0.09 1.37
C TRP A 66 -6.04 -0.86 0.45
N HIS A 67 -5.71 -2.10 0.11
CA HIS A 67 -6.64 -2.98 -0.62
C HIS A 67 -7.86 -3.36 0.23
N GLN A 68 -7.67 -3.59 1.53
CA GLN A 68 -8.76 -3.83 2.48
C GLN A 68 -9.68 -2.61 2.62
N LEU A 69 -9.13 -1.38 2.62
CA LEU A 69 -9.93 -0.16 2.59
C LEU A 69 -10.85 -0.11 1.36
N LEU A 70 -10.29 -0.37 0.18
CA LEU A 70 -11.05 -0.41 -1.06
C LEU A 70 -12.16 -1.47 -1.02
N SER A 71 -11.82 -2.70 -0.64
CA SER A 71 -12.79 -3.80 -0.56
C SER A 71 -13.93 -3.45 0.39
N THR A 72 -13.61 -2.98 1.59
CA THR A 72 -14.62 -2.62 2.60
C THR A 72 -15.49 -1.46 2.13
N TRP A 73 -14.92 -0.46 1.44
CA TRP A 73 -15.67 0.65 0.87
C TRP A 73 -16.61 0.18 -0.25
N VAL A 74 -16.14 -0.68 -1.18
CA VAL A 74 -16.97 -1.23 -2.25
C VAL A 74 -18.13 -2.05 -1.70
N TYR A 75 -17.87 -2.99 -0.78
CA TYR A 75 -18.92 -3.85 -0.21
C TYR A 75 -20.00 -3.03 0.49
N SER A 76 -19.60 -2.07 1.34
CA SER A 76 -20.55 -1.20 2.05
C SER A 76 -21.44 -0.42 1.09
N ASN A 77 -20.85 0.17 0.03
CA ASN A 77 -21.65 0.92 -0.96
C ASN A 77 -22.59 0.01 -1.75
N GLN A 78 -22.18 -1.22 -2.06
CA GLN A 78 -23.05 -2.19 -2.75
C GLN A 78 -24.23 -2.64 -1.87
N GLU A 79 -24.07 -2.63 -0.54
CA GLU A 79 -25.13 -2.90 0.43
C GLU A 79 -26.02 -1.68 0.73
N GLY A 80 -25.72 -0.51 0.13
CA GLY A 80 -26.45 0.74 0.39
C GLY A 80 -26.05 1.45 1.69
N HIS A 81 -24.94 1.04 2.30
CA HIS A 81 -24.36 1.67 3.48
C HIS A 81 -23.30 2.70 3.05
N GLU A 82 -23.68 3.98 3.02
CA GLU A 82 -22.75 5.06 2.71
C GLU A 82 -21.67 5.14 3.79
N LYS A 83 -20.40 5.13 3.35
CA LYS A 83 -19.24 5.32 4.23
C LYS A 83 -18.10 6.04 3.52
N PRO A 84 -17.30 6.84 4.26
CA PRO A 84 -16.07 7.38 3.71
C PRO A 84 -15.08 6.25 3.36
N PHE A 85 -14.23 6.50 2.38
CA PHE A 85 -13.15 5.58 1.98
C PHE A 85 -12.13 5.41 3.11
N LEU A 86 -11.74 6.52 3.74
CA LEU A 86 -10.86 6.52 4.91
C LEU A 86 -11.72 6.34 6.19
N PRO A 87 -11.34 5.42 7.09
CA PRO A 87 -12.08 5.23 8.33
C PRO A 87 -11.84 6.39 9.30
N GLU A 88 -12.85 6.71 10.11
CA GLU A 88 -12.69 7.63 11.24
C GLU A 88 -11.60 7.14 12.21
N PRO A 89 -10.79 8.03 12.81
CA PRO A 89 -10.86 9.50 12.75
C PRO A 89 -10.05 10.13 11.59
N TYR A 90 -9.68 9.35 10.57
CA TYR A 90 -8.71 9.77 9.55
C TYR A 90 -9.35 10.43 8.32
N ASN A 91 -8.62 11.36 7.73
CA ASN A 91 -8.96 12.00 6.46
C ASN A 91 -7.72 12.14 5.56
N TRP A 92 -7.87 12.70 4.36
CA TRP A 92 -6.77 12.83 3.40
C TRP A 92 -5.61 13.73 3.86
N LYS A 93 -5.78 14.51 4.95
CA LYS A 93 -4.68 15.25 5.59
C LYS A 93 -3.99 14.42 6.69
N THR A 94 -4.70 13.51 7.33
CA THR A 94 -4.21 12.72 8.49
C THR A 94 -3.96 11.24 8.19
N TYR A 95 -4.20 10.77 6.96
CA TYR A 95 -4.00 9.37 6.58
C TYR A 95 -2.54 8.87 6.78
N GLY A 96 -1.57 9.80 6.88
CA GLY A 96 -0.21 9.44 7.29
C GLY A 96 -0.17 8.74 8.65
N GLU A 97 -0.99 9.19 9.61
CA GLU A 97 -1.15 8.59 10.93
C GLU A 97 -1.88 7.24 10.86
N MET A 98 -2.89 7.14 9.99
CA MET A 98 -3.57 5.87 9.68
C MET A 98 -2.57 4.84 9.18
N ASN A 99 -1.65 5.22 8.31
CA ASN A 99 -0.64 4.30 7.80
C ASN A 99 0.33 3.84 8.91
N VAL A 100 0.60 4.66 9.92
CA VAL A 100 1.36 4.24 11.11
C VAL A 100 0.54 3.27 11.95
N ALA A 101 -0.77 3.48 12.10
CA ALA A 101 -1.65 2.54 12.79
C ALA A 101 -1.72 1.18 12.07
N PHE A 102 -1.80 1.18 10.73
CA PHE A 102 -1.69 -0.02 9.91
C PHE A 102 -0.39 -0.77 10.15
N TRP A 103 0.74 -0.07 10.14
CA TRP A 103 2.02 -0.70 10.43
C TRP A 103 2.06 -1.31 11.84
N LYS A 104 1.59 -0.60 12.88
CA LYS A 104 1.57 -1.10 14.27
C LYS A 104 0.65 -2.30 14.52
N LYS A 105 -0.36 -2.49 13.67
CA LYS A 105 -1.33 -3.59 13.78
C LYS A 105 -0.70 -4.96 13.47
N HIS A 106 0.43 -4.97 12.75
CA HIS A 106 1.10 -6.19 12.28
C HIS A 106 2.47 -6.34 12.91
#